data_AF-A0A9E7PN05-F1
#
_entry.id   AF-A0A9E7PN05-F1
#
_cell.length_a   1.000
_cell.length_b   1.000
_cell.length_c   1.000
_cell.angle_alpha   90.00
_cell.angle_beta   90.00
_cell.angle_gamma   90.00
#
_symmetry.space_group_name_H-M   'P 1'
#
loop_
_entity.id
_entity.type
_entity.pdbx_description
1 polymer ?
#
loop_
_entity_poly.entity_id
_entity_poly.type
_entity_poly.pdbx_seq_one_letter_code
_entity_poly.pdbx_strand_id
1 'polypeptide(L)' 'MLVKVKKPDGTAATIEMKDTMWLEIGDHLPDGSVVIELKYPDDIDDDMEALDLY' A
#
# COMPACT_ATOMS: atom_id res chain seq x y z
N MET A 1 -5.40 -7.40 -1.69
CA MET A 1 -4.86 -6.36 -0.78
C MET A 1 -4.27 -5.22 -1.60
N LEU A 2 -4.58 -3.96 -1.29
CA LEU A 2 -3.97 -2.81 -1.96
C LEU A 2 -2.84 -2.27 -1.08
N VAL A 3 -1.67 -2.07 -1.65
CA VAL A 3 -0.48 -1.63 -0.92
C VAL A 3 0.07 -0.39 -1.58
N LYS A 4 0.27 0.68 -0.81
CA LYS A 4 0.94 1.87 -1.28
C LYS A 4 2.42 1.75 -0.97
N VAL A 5 3.23 1.92 -2.00
CA VAL A 5 4.67 1.72 -1.95
C VAL A 5 5.37 2.97 -2.44
N LYS A 6 6.50 3.29 -1.83
CA LYS A 6 7.41 4.34 -2.27
C LYS A 6 8.53 3.70 -3.09
N LYS A 7 8.60 4.03 -4.36
CA LYS A 7 9.66 3.60 -5.26
C LYS A 7 11.01 4.21 -4.86
N PRO A 8 12.12 3.57 -5.23
CA PRO A 8 13.46 4.13 -5.01
C PRO A 8 13.67 5.47 -5.74
N ASP A 9 12.92 5.71 -6.82
CA ASP A 9 12.84 6.99 -7.54
C ASP A 9 12.16 8.12 -6.72
N GLY A 10 11.61 7.80 -5.55
CA GLY A 10 10.93 8.73 -4.64
C GLY A 10 9.43 8.88 -4.90
N THR A 11 8.93 8.34 -6.02
CA THR A 11 7.50 8.33 -6.38
C THR A 11 6.71 7.32 -5.55
N ALA A 12 5.45 7.63 -5.25
CA ALA A 12 4.53 6.68 -4.61
C ALA A 12 3.64 6.01 -5.65
N ALA A 13 3.38 4.71 -5.49
CA ALA A 13 2.49 3.94 -6.34
C ALA A 13 1.62 3.01 -5.49
N THR A 14 0.37 2.80 -5.90
CA THR A 14 -0.50 1.79 -5.31
C THR A 14 -0.44 0.54 -6.17
N ILE A 15 -0.18 -0.61 -5.55
CA ILE A 15 -0.09 -1.91 -6.20
C ILE A 15 -1.04 -2.88 -5.53
N GLU A 16 -1.66 -3.75 -6.33
CA GLU A 16 -2.45 -4.84 -5.81
C GLU A 16 -1.54 -6.04 -5.52
N MET A 17 -1.55 -6.48 -4.27
CA MET A 17 -0.82 -7.64 -3.77
C MET A 17 -1.79 -8.78 -3.49
N LYS A 18 -1.32 -10.00 -3.77
CA LYS A 18 -2.06 -11.22 -3.42
C LYS A 18 -2.12 -11.36 -1.90
N ASP A 19 -3.30 -11.76 -1.42
CA ASP A 19 -3.65 -11.87 0.00
C ASP A 19 -2.79 -12.88 0.79
N THR A 20 -1.96 -13.66 0.11
CA THR A 20 -1.05 -14.64 0.72
C THR A 20 0.30 -14.06 1.14
N MET A 21 0.54 -12.75 0.96
CA MET A 21 1.77 -12.07 1.38
C MET A 21 1.54 -11.30 2.67
N TRP A 22 2.30 -11.64 3.71
CA TRP A 22 2.40 -10.86 4.95
C TRP A 22 3.35 -9.70 4.70
N LEU A 23 2.79 -8.50 4.55
CA LEU A 23 3.54 -7.25 4.38
C LEU A 23 3.28 -6.34 5.57
N GLU A 24 4.29 -5.58 5.96
CA GLU A 24 4.24 -4.58 7.04
C GLU A 24 4.71 -3.22 6.53
N ILE A 25 4.22 -2.13 7.14
CA ILE A 25 4.65 -0.77 6.78
C ILE A 25 6.14 -0.64 7.13
N GLY A 26 6.95 -0.22 6.17
CA GLY A 26 8.41 -0.17 6.25
C GLY A 26 9.11 -1.36 5.59
N ASP A 27 8.37 -2.38 5.16
CA ASP A 27 8.96 -3.54 4.48
C ASP A 27 9.49 -3.17 3.09
N HIS A 28 10.58 -3.82 2.69
CA HIS A 28 11.25 -3.60 1.41
C HIS A 28 10.84 -4.68 0.41
N LEU A 29 10.15 -4.26 -0.63
CA LEU A 29 9.77 -5.10 -1.75
C LEU A 29 11.00 -5.50 -2.58
N PRO A 30 10.93 -6.63 -3.30
CA PRO A 30 12.03 -7.11 -4.14
C PRO A 30 12.41 -6.13 -5.28
N ASP A 31 11.53 -5.19 -5.62
CA ASP A 31 11.78 -4.11 -6.59
C ASP A 31 12.54 -2.91 -5.96
N GLY A 32 12.88 -2.97 -4.67
CA GLY A 32 13.48 -1.87 -3.91
C GLY A 32 12.48 -0.80 -3.47
N SER A 33 11.19 -1.05 -3.66
CA SER A 33 10.12 -0.17 -3.17
C SER A 33 9.85 -0.42 -1.68
N VAL A 34 9.47 0.61 -0.93
CA VAL A 34 9.17 0.53 0.50
C VAL A 34 7.67 0.62 0.73
N VAL A 35 7.10 -0.29 1.51
CA VAL A 35 5.68 -0.22 1.89
C VAL A 35 5.45 0.99 2.80
N ILE A 36 4.55 1.88 2.41
CA ILE A 36 4.18 3.06 3.20
C ILE A 36 2.74 3.01 3.71
N GLU A 37 1.87 2.20 3.12
CA GLU A 37 0.48 2.03 3.55
C GLU A 37 -0.06 0.66 3.09
N LEU A 38 -0.92 0.04 3.91
CA LEU A 38 -1.57 -1.24 3.63
C LEU A 38 -3.09 -1.03 3.74
N LYS A 39 -3.83 -1.29 2.66
CA LYS A 39 -5.30 -1.31 2.65
C LYS A 39 -5.80 -2.74 2.45
N TYR A 40 -6.47 -3.26 3.47
CA TYR A 40 -7.08 -4.59 3.41
C TYR A 40 -8.37 -4.53 2.58
N PRO A 41 -8.66 -5.57 1.79
CA PRO A 41 -9.84 -5.60 0.92
C PRO A 41 -11.17 -5.55 1.70
N ASP A 42 -11.21 -6.03 2.94
CA ASP A 42 -12.36 -5.92 3.85
C ASP A 42 -12.64 -4.47 4.33
N ASP A 43 -11.66 -3.56 4.17
CA ASP A 43 -11.75 -2.14 4.53
C ASP A 43 -12.15 -1.26 3.31
N ILE A 44 -12.50 -1.87 2.17
CA ILE A 44 -12.85 -1.17 0.92
C ILE A 44 -14.39 -1.04 0.75
N ASP A 45 -15.19 -1.66 1.63
CA ASP A 45 -16.67 -1.63 1.55
C ASP A 45 -17.32 -0.41 2.25
N ASP A 46 -16.56 0.44 2.93
CA ASP A 46 -17.03 1.72 3.51
C ASP A 46 -15.89 2.73 3.33
N ASP A 47 -16.15 3.97 2.95
CA ASP A 47 -15.13 5.04 2.91
C ASP A 47 -14.04 5.03 1.80
N MET A 48 -14.45 4.91 0.53
CA MET A 48 -13.71 5.56 -0.58
C MET A 48 -13.83 7.12 -0.52
N GLU A 49 -13.87 7.72 0.67
CA GLU A 49 -13.87 9.18 0.91
C GLU A 49 -12.85 9.64 1.99
N ALA A 50 -12.01 8.77 2.54
CA ALA A 50 -10.95 9.20 3.47
C ALA A 50 -9.59 9.44 2.77
N LEU A 51 -9.56 10.43 1.87
CA LEU A 51 -8.32 11.09 1.42
C LEU A 51 -8.41 12.60 1.69
N ASP A 52 -8.94 12.98 2.86
CA ASP A 52 -8.81 14.35 3.35
C ASP A 52 -7.48 14.50 4.12
N LEU A 53 -6.44 14.86 3.36
CA LEU A 53 -5.26 15.51 3.91
C LEU A 53 -5.66 16.96 4.28
N TYR A 54 -6.01 17.21 5.54
CA TYR A 54 -5.92 18.55 6.13
C TYR A 54 -5.64 18.54 7.63
#